data_AF-A0A9W6X714-F1
#
_entry.id   AF-A0A9W6X714-F1
#
_cell.length_a   1.000
_cell.length_b   1.000
_cell.length_c   1.000
_cell.angle_alpha   90.00
_cell.angle_beta   90.00
_cell.angle_gamma   90.00
#
_symmetry.space_group_name_H-M   'P 1'
#
loop_
_entity.id
_entity.type
_entity.pdbx_description
1 polymer ?
#
loop_
_entity_poly.entity_id
_entity_poly.type
_entity_poly.pdbx_seq_one_letter_code
_entity_poly.pdbx_strand_id
1 'polypeptide(L)'
;MLKSVPFAPPAWASALRRPPPKKLGLGHFPTPILPFVPPGLPEGVRMFIKRDDFSGMETSGNKIRKLEFLLAEALEQKADCIVTCGGIQSNHCRATAAVARMLGLDSYLLLRTNKPDEDPGLVGNVLFDRMLDANLIQMSRQEYGKSQVRLELCPHSHVEVAYRCINPAHAYIVCDNDEYFHGHIDNQILPAMGAPPDLTSRQFLQITNAQGTGYARSTKKELEFIYSVSRKTGVLMDPVYSGKALFHLIRELNEAPEVRNRQPYAVSKTANFRPAH
;
A
#
# COMPACT_ATOMS: atom_id res chain seq x y z
N MET A 1 -7.60 -24.13 -8.01
CA MET A 1 -7.20 -23.47 -6.75
C MET A 1 -5.85 -22.81 -6.94
N LEU A 2 -5.69 -21.60 -6.40
CA LEU A 2 -4.39 -20.94 -6.28
C LEU A 2 -3.45 -21.87 -5.49
N LYS A 3 -2.24 -22.10 -6.01
CA LYS A 3 -1.22 -22.92 -5.35
C LYS A 3 -0.02 -22.05 -5.01
N SER A 4 0.67 -22.41 -3.94
CA SER A 4 1.98 -21.83 -3.65
C SER A 4 3.00 -22.29 -4.69
N VAL A 5 3.82 -21.37 -5.15
CA VAL A 5 4.95 -21.59 -6.06
C VAL A 5 6.25 -21.22 -5.36
N PRO A 6 7.38 -21.86 -5.69
CA PRO A 6 8.68 -21.46 -5.18
C PRO A 6 8.95 -19.97 -5.45
N PHE A 7 9.52 -19.27 -4.48
CA PHE A 7 9.99 -17.90 -4.64
C PHE A 7 11.51 -17.88 -4.60
N ALA A 8 12.11 -17.34 -5.67
CA ALA A 8 13.51 -16.97 -5.68
C ALA A 8 13.60 -15.44 -5.62
N PRO A 9 14.33 -14.86 -4.66
CA PRO A 9 14.60 -13.44 -4.64
C PRO A 9 15.26 -13.02 -5.96
N PRO A 10 14.86 -11.88 -6.55
CA PRO A 10 15.58 -11.33 -7.69
C PRO A 10 17.03 -10.98 -7.30
N ALA A 11 17.92 -10.88 -8.29
CA ALA A 11 19.35 -10.69 -8.06
C ALA A 11 19.69 -9.51 -7.12
N TRP A 12 18.94 -8.41 -7.21
CA TRP A 12 19.12 -7.24 -6.35
C TRP A 12 18.71 -7.48 -4.88
N ALA A 13 17.91 -8.49 -4.60
CA ALA A 13 17.47 -8.92 -3.27
C ALA A 13 18.30 -10.09 -2.70
N SER A 14 19.42 -10.43 -3.35
CA SER A 14 20.28 -11.57 -2.97
C SER A 14 20.91 -11.43 -1.59
N ALA A 15 21.00 -10.21 -1.05
CA ALA A 15 21.49 -9.95 0.30
C ALA A 15 20.51 -10.38 1.41
N LEU A 16 19.26 -10.74 1.08
CA LEU A 16 18.29 -11.23 2.05
C LEU A 16 18.71 -12.60 2.57
N ARG A 17 18.94 -12.70 3.88
CA ARG A 17 19.35 -13.96 4.52
C ARG A 17 18.18 -14.90 4.79
N ARG A 18 16.95 -14.39 4.79
CA ARG A 18 15.73 -15.14 5.11
C ARG A 18 14.59 -14.83 4.14
N PRO A 19 14.77 -15.04 2.83
CA PRO A 19 13.68 -14.83 1.90
C PRO A 19 12.55 -15.84 2.14
N PRO A 20 11.28 -15.46 1.93
CA PRO A 20 10.18 -16.41 2.00
C PRO A 20 10.37 -17.49 0.93
N PRO A 21 10.22 -18.78 1.26
CA PRO A 21 10.56 -19.86 0.33
C PRO A 21 9.54 -20.02 -0.81
N LYS A 22 8.31 -19.54 -0.60
CA LYS A 22 7.19 -19.66 -1.52
C LYS A 22 6.33 -18.41 -1.51
N LYS A 23 5.51 -18.29 -2.55
CA LYS A 23 4.47 -17.28 -2.66
C LYS A 23 3.27 -17.81 -3.42
N LEU A 24 2.13 -17.14 -3.36
CA LEU A 24 1.01 -17.34 -4.27
C LEU A 24 1.24 -16.55 -5.56
N GLY A 25 0.64 -16.99 -6.66
CA GLY A 25 0.55 -16.20 -7.90
C GLY A 25 -0.77 -15.43 -7.93
N LEU A 26 -0.86 -14.34 -7.16
CA LEU A 26 -2.08 -13.54 -7.06
C LEU A 26 -2.08 -12.38 -8.04
N GLY A 27 -0.93 -11.78 -8.35
CA GLY A 27 -0.88 -10.57 -9.17
C GLY A 27 -0.29 -10.77 -10.57
N HIS A 28 -0.73 -9.92 -11.49
CA HIS A 28 -0.12 -9.76 -12.81
C HIS A 28 1.10 -8.83 -12.69
N PHE A 29 2.29 -9.43 -12.72
CA PHE A 29 3.57 -8.73 -12.60
C PHE A 29 4.49 -9.04 -13.79
N PRO A 30 5.38 -8.10 -14.19
CA PRO A 30 5.53 -6.74 -13.66
C PRO A 30 4.39 -5.81 -14.08
N THR A 31 4.02 -4.87 -13.20
CA THR A 31 3.04 -3.82 -13.53
C THR A 31 3.65 -2.74 -14.43
N PRO A 32 2.87 -2.13 -15.34
CA PRO A 32 3.43 -1.20 -16.33
C PRO A 32 3.88 0.11 -15.69
N ILE A 33 4.96 0.68 -16.25
CA ILE A 33 5.44 2.04 -15.97
C ILE A 33 5.20 2.87 -17.22
N LEU A 34 4.42 3.93 -17.09
CA LEU A 34 3.95 4.74 -18.21
C LEU A 34 4.42 6.20 -18.05
N PRO A 35 4.71 6.94 -19.13
CA PRO A 35 4.90 8.38 -19.05
C PRO A 35 3.70 9.07 -18.38
N PHE A 36 3.95 10.06 -17.54
CA PHE A 36 2.90 10.72 -16.76
C PHE A 36 3.18 12.20 -16.59
N VAL A 37 2.25 13.04 -17.05
CA VAL A 37 2.37 14.50 -17.01
C VAL A 37 1.17 15.08 -16.25
N PRO A 38 1.23 15.15 -14.91
CA PRO A 38 0.18 15.78 -14.13
C PRO A 38 0.21 17.31 -14.29
N PRO A 39 -0.92 18.00 -14.04
CA PRO A 39 -0.96 19.45 -13.92
C PRO A 39 0.12 19.98 -12.97
N GLY A 40 0.79 21.08 -13.33
CA GLY A 40 1.80 21.72 -12.49
C GLY A 40 3.17 21.04 -12.46
N LEU A 41 3.39 19.98 -13.24
CA LEU A 41 4.72 19.42 -13.44
C LEU A 41 5.64 20.49 -14.07
N PRO A 42 6.78 20.85 -13.45
CA PRO A 42 7.67 21.87 -14.00
C PRO A 42 8.24 21.46 -15.37
N GLU A 43 8.51 22.45 -16.20
CA GLU A 43 9.13 22.23 -17.51
C GLU A 43 10.49 21.53 -17.38
N GLY A 44 10.79 20.63 -18.31
CA GLY A 44 12.00 19.81 -18.29
C GLY A 44 11.95 18.64 -17.29
N VAL A 45 10.90 18.52 -16.45
CA VAL A 45 10.75 17.38 -15.54
C VAL A 45 10.16 16.16 -16.25
N ARG A 46 10.89 15.04 -16.26
CA ARG A 46 10.38 13.74 -16.73
C ARG A 46 9.78 12.95 -15.58
N MET A 47 8.49 12.64 -15.69
CA MET A 47 7.75 11.84 -14.71
C MET A 47 7.06 10.65 -15.37
N PHE A 48 7.03 9.54 -14.64
CA PHE A 48 6.39 8.28 -14.98
C PHE A 48 5.43 7.88 -13.85
N ILE A 49 4.43 7.06 -14.17
CA ILE A 49 3.52 6.44 -13.23
C ILE A 49 3.68 4.91 -13.28
N LYS A 50 3.98 4.29 -12.14
CA LYS A 50 3.92 2.83 -11.98
C LYS A 50 2.49 2.45 -11.59
N ARG A 51 1.83 1.67 -12.45
CA ARG A 51 0.43 1.24 -12.29
C ARG A 51 0.32 0.01 -11.41
N ASP A 52 0.69 0.11 -10.14
CA ASP A 52 0.52 -1.02 -9.20
C ASP A 52 -0.96 -1.39 -8.96
N ASP A 53 -1.87 -0.47 -9.28
CA ASP A 53 -3.31 -0.72 -9.42
C ASP A 53 -3.67 -1.72 -10.54
N PHE A 54 -2.76 -2.00 -11.48
CA PHE A 54 -2.93 -3.00 -12.55
C PHE A 54 -2.41 -4.40 -12.19
N SER A 55 -2.17 -4.67 -10.91
CA SER A 55 -1.84 -6.02 -10.43
C SER A 55 -2.97 -7.06 -10.65
N GLY A 56 -4.15 -6.63 -11.11
CA GLY A 56 -5.10 -7.47 -11.85
C GLY A 56 -5.95 -8.46 -11.05
N MET A 57 -6.18 -8.21 -9.76
CA MET A 57 -7.23 -8.88 -8.98
C MET A 57 -8.42 -7.94 -8.76
N GLU A 58 -9.64 -8.48 -8.65
CA GLU A 58 -10.89 -7.72 -8.38
C GLU A 58 -10.75 -6.76 -7.17
N THR A 59 -9.79 -7.02 -6.28
CA THR A 59 -9.49 -6.25 -5.08
C THR A 59 -8.23 -5.37 -5.15
N SER A 60 -7.75 -5.08 -6.37
CA SER A 60 -6.40 -4.61 -6.71
C SER A 60 -5.76 -3.48 -5.86
N GLY A 61 -4.43 -3.52 -5.86
CA GLY A 61 -3.52 -2.52 -5.31
C GLY A 61 -2.20 -3.16 -4.87
N ASN A 62 -1.33 -2.37 -4.25
CA ASN A 62 -0.05 -2.81 -3.70
C ASN A 62 -0.18 -3.93 -2.63
N LYS A 63 -1.37 -4.11 -2.05
CA LYS A 63 -1.62 -5.11 -0.99
C LYS A 63 -1.53 -6.55 -1.49
N ILE A 64 -1.81 -6.81 -2.77
CA ILE A 64 -1.68 -8.15 -3.35
C ILE A 64 -0.24 -8.67 -3.22
N ARG A 65 0.76 -7.81 -3.43
CA ARG A 65 2.19 -8.17 -3.31
C ARG A 65 2.54 -8.72 -1.92
N LYS A 66 1.88 -8.22 -0.88
CA LYS A 66 2.05 -8.68 0.50
C LYS A 66 1.33 -9.99 0.74
N LEU A 67 0.09 -10.06 0.28
CA LEU A 67 -0.78 -11.23 0.47
C LEU A 67 -0.22 -12.48 -0.22
N GLU A 68 0.55 -12.34 -1.31
CA GLU A 68 1.21 -13.48 -1.97
C GLU A 68 2.05 -14.31 -1.00
N PHE A 69 2.78 -13.67 -0.08
CA PHE A 69 3.66 -14.36 0.85
C PHE A 69 2.92 -14.79 2.12
N LEU A 70 2.12 -13.90 2.70
CA LEU A 70 1.42 -14.20 3.95
C LEU A 70 0.43 -15.34 3.83
N LEU A 71 -0.33 -15.38 2.73
CA LEU A 71 -1.32 -16.43 2.55
C LEU A 71 -0.67 -17.72 2.05
N ALA A 72 0.51 -17.66 1.41
CA ALA A 72 1.30 -18.87 1.17
C ALA A 72 1.73 -19.52 2.50
N GLU A 73 2.22 -18.70 3.45
CA GLU A 73 2.58 -19.17 4.78
C GLU A 73 1.37 -19.70 5.56
N ALA A 74 0.23 -19.01 5.53
CA ALA A 74 -0.99 -19.47 6.19
C ALA A 74 -1.44 -20.86 5.69
N LEU A 75 -1.33 -21.12 4.39
CA LEU A 75 -1.63 -22.44 3.82
C LEU A 75 -0.63 -23.51 4.28
N GLU A 76 0.65 -23.19 4.39
CA GLU A 76 1.66 -24.12 4.92
C GLU A 76 1.39 -24.47 6.38
N GLN A 77 0.95 -23.49 7.17
CA GLN A 77 0.51 -23.69 8.55
C GLN A 77 -0.85 -24.39 8.68
N LYS A 78 -1.51 -24.71 7.55
CA LYS A 78 -2.85 -25.31 7.51
C LYS A 78 -3.90 -24.48 8.25
N ALA A 79 -3.78 -23.15 8.19
CA ALA A 79 -4.80 -22.25 8.70
C ALA A 79 -6.14 -22.54 7.99
N ASP A 80 -7.24 -22.43 8.73
CA ASP A 80 -8.62 -22.55 8.25
C ASP A 80 -9.27 -21.17 8.03
N CYS A 81 -8.74 -20.14 8.67
CA CYS A 81 -9.24 -18.77 8.58
C CYS A 81 -8.11 -17.73 8.59
N ILE A 82 -8.44 -16.52 8.13
CA ILE A 82 -7.56 -15.35 8.11
C ILE A 82 -8.18 -14.21 8.90
N VAL A 83 -7.46 -13.69 9.89
CA VAL A 83 -7.91 -12.53 10.67
C VAL A 83 -7.07 -11.30 10.31
N THR A 84 -7.72 -10.19 9.95
CA THR A 84 -7.02 -8.92 9.67
C THR A 84 -7.79 -7.72 10.22
N CYS A 85 -7.17 -6.54 10.18
CA CYS A 85 -7.73 -5.31 10.74
C CYS A 85 -7.58 -4.10 9.80
N GLY A 86 -8.47 -3.13 9.96
CA GLY A 86 -8.48 -1.90 9.17
C GLY A 86 -9.60 -0.94 9.59
N GLY A 87 -9.78 0.16 8.86
CA GLY A 87 -11.00 0.97 8.99
C GLY A 87 -12.17 0.35 8.21
N ILE A 88 -13.39 0.83 8.46
CA ILE A 88 -14.63 0.37 7.76
C ILE A 88 -14.45 0.25 6.24
N GLN A 89 -13.76 1.20 5.60
CA GLN A 89 -13.55 1.22 4.15
C GLN A 89 -12.14 0.74 3.73
N SER A 90 -11.58 -0.26 4.43
CA SER A 90 -10.20 -0.73 4.22
C SER A 90 -10.02 -1.55 2.94
N ASN A 91 -9.21 -1.05 2.01
CA ASN A 91 -8.76 -1.82 0.84
C ASN A 91 -7.98 -3.09 1.24
N HIS A 92 -7.27 -3.06 2.37
CA HIS A 92 -6.52 -4.23 2.85
C HIS A 92 -7.46 -5.35 3.31
N CYS A 93 -8.52 -5.00 4.05
CA CYS A 93 -9.52 -5.96 4.53
C CYS A 93 -10.21 -6.64 3.34
N ARG A 94 -10.72 -5.84 2.40
CA ARG A 94 -11.31 -6.34 1.16
C ARG A 94 -10.39 -7.26 0.37
N ALA A 95 -9.14 -6.85 0.14
CA ALA A 95 -8.19 -7.69 -0.57
C ALA A 95 -7.90 -9.00 0.15
N THR A 96 -7.83 -8.97 1.48
CA THR A 96 -7.61 -10.17 2.30
C THR A 96 -8.80 -11.11 2.21
N ALA A 97 -10.03 -10.60 2.38
CA ALA A 97 -11.26 -11.39 2.31
C ALA A 97 -11.41 -12.08 0.94
N ALA A 98 -11.11 -11.37 -0.16
CA ALA A 98 -11.22 -11.97 -1.49
C ALA A 98 -10.25 -13.11 -1.70
N VAL A 99 -8.99 -12.92 -1.31
CA VAL A 99 -7.98 -13.99 -1.48
C VAL A 99 -8.25 -15.15 -0.52
N ALA A 100 -8.69 -14.89 0.73
CA ALA A 100 -9.12 -15.93 1.65
C ALA A 100 -10.23 -16.79 1.04
N ARG A 101 -11.28 -16.17 0.49
CA ARG A 101 -12.37 -16.88 -0.19
C ARG A 101 -11.89 -17.70 -1.40
N MET A 102 -10.97 -17.17 -2.21
CA MET A 102 -10.37 -17.91 -3.33
C MET A 102 -9.55 -19.14 -2.90
N LEU A 103 -9.02 -19.12 -1.68
CA LEU A 103 -8.28 -20.22 -1.07
C LEU A 103 -9.18 -21.19 -0.29
N GLY A 104 -10.49 -20.89 -0.18
CA GLY A 104 -11.42 -21.68 0.63
C GLY A 104 -11.23 -21.48 2.14
N LEU A 105 -10.67 -20.34 2.55
CA LEU A 105 -10.49 -19.96 3.95
C LEU A 105 -11.57 -18.99 4.39
N ASP A 106 -11.98 -19.08 5.65
CA ASP A 106 -12.82 -18.06 6.26
C ASP A 106 -12.02 -16.77 6.50
N SER A 107 -12.70 -15.64 6.59
CA SER A 107 -12.05 -14.36 6.93
C SER A 107 -12.77 -13.61 8.03
N TYR A 108 -12.00 -13.01 8.92
CA TYR A 108 -12.46 -12.18 10.03
C TYR A 108 -11.82 -10.79 9.92
N LEU A 109 -12.66 -9.77 9.79
CA LEU A 109 -12.25 -8.39 9.56
C LEU A 109 -12.56 -7.56 10.80
N LEU A 110 -11.52 -7.17 11.54
CA LEU A 110 -11.62 -6.25 12.67
C LEU A 110 -11.65 -4.81 12.15
N LEU A 111 -12.85 -4.23 12.06
CA LEU A 111 -13.09 -2.94 11.43
C LEU A 111 -13.25 -1.82 12.47
N ARG A 112 -12.28 -0.90 12.48
CA ARG A 112 -12.28 0.27 13.36
C ARG A 112 -13.30 1.31 12.93
N THR A 113 -14.16 1.70 13.86
CA THR A 113 -15.20 2.73 13.69
C THR A 113 -15.39 3.56 14.97
N ASN A 114 -16.04 4.70 14.84
CA ASN A 114 -16.51 5.49 15.98
C ASN A 114 -17.93 5.10 16.42
N LYS A 115 -18.61 4.24 15.65
CA LYS A 115 -19.98 3.78 15.84
C LYS A 115 -20.02 2.24 15.74
N PRO A 116 -19.43 1.51 16.71
CA PRO A 116 -19.29 0.06 16.61
C PRO A 116 -20.63 -0.70 16.60
N ASP A 117 -21.67 -0.09 17.17
CA ASP A 117 -23.01 -0.68 17.29
C ASP A 117 -23.93 -0.35 16.09
N GLU A 118 -23.49 0.48 15.15
CA GLU A 118 -24.28 0.84 13.96
C GLU A 118 -23.89 -0.06 12.78
N ASP A 119 -24.88 -0.49 11.98
CA ASP A 119 -24.61 -1.20 10.73
C ASP A 119 -23.92 -0.24 9.72
N PRO A 120 -22.71 -0.57 9.22
CA PRO A 120 -22.01 0.25 8.22
C PRO A 120 -22.69 0.25 6.84
N GLY A 121 -23.77 -0.51 6.66
CA GLY A 121 -24.58 -0.56 5.45
C GLY A 121 -23.92 -1.30 4.28
N LEU A 122 -24.53 -1.16 3.11
CA LEU A 122 -24.11 -1.84 1.87
C LEU A 122 -23.38 -0.88 0.92
N VAL A 123 -22.27 -0.31 1.40
CA VAL A 123 -21.56 0.78 0.70
C VAL A 123 -20.06 0.53 0.58
N GLY A 124 -19.51 0.83 -0.59
CA GLY A 124 -18.06 0.75 -0.85
C GLY A 124 -17.47 -0.63 -0.57
N ASN A 125 -16.36 -0.68 0.18
CA ASN A 125 -15.66 -1.91 0.51
C ASN A 125 -16.47 -2.86 1.39
N VAL A 126 -17.34 -2.34 2.27
CA VAL A 126 -18.18 -3.16 3.16
C VAL A 126 -19.15 -4.04 2.36
N LEU A 127 -19.71 -3.51 1.27
CA LEU A 127 -20.55 -4.30 0.38
C LEU A 127 -19.77 -5.49 -0.18
N PHE A 128 -18.55 -5.27 -0.66
CA PHE A 128 -17.70 -6.34 -1.18
C PHE A 128 -17.29 -7.32 -0.08
N ASP A 129 -16.93 -6.85 1.11
CA ASP A 129 -16.59 -7.71 2.24
C ASP A 129 -17.75 -8.67 2.59
N ARG A 130 -19.00 -8.18 2.53
CA ARG A 130 -20.21 -9.00 2.71
C ARG A 130 -20.45 -9.96 1.55
N MET A 131 -20.27 -9.53 0.30
CA MET A 131 -20.40 -10.41 -0.87
C MET A 131 -19.37 -11.55 -0.86
N LEU A 132 -18.20 -11.31 -0.28
CA LEU A 132 -17.14 -12.29 -0.08
C LEU A 132 -17.39 -13.20 1.14
N ASP A 133 -18.49 -12.95 1.86
CA ASP A 133 -18.90 -13.68 3.06
C ASP A 133 -17.80 -13.62 4.13
N ALA A 134 -17.28 -12.41 4.37
CA ALA A 134 -16.35 -12.13 5.46
C ALA A 134 -17.10 -11.88 6.77
N ASN A 135 -16.49 -12.25 7.90
CA ASN A 135 -17.01 -11.98 9.23
C ASN A 135 -16.56 -10.58 9.68
N LEU A 136 -17.49 -9.62 9.77
CA LEU A 136 -17.20 -8.24 10.12
C LEU A 136 -17.36 -8.02 11.62
N ILE A 137 -16.26 -7.67 12.29
CA ILE A 137 -16.25 -7.35 13.73
C ILE A 137 -15.92 -5.87 13.88
N GLN A 138 -16.93 -5.06 14.24
CA GLN A 138 -16.74 -3.63 14.44
C GLN A 138 -16.16 -3.35 15.83
N MET A 139 -15.18 -2.45 15.89
CA MET A 139 -14.48 -2.14 17.13
C MET A 139 -14.29 -0.63 17.28
N SER A 140 -14.41 -0.14 18.51
CA SER A 140 -14.02 1.22 18.86
C SER A 140 -12.50 1.41 18.73
N ARG A 141 -12.04 2.67 18.71
CA ARG A 141 -10.61 2.97 18.70
C ARG A 141 -9.86 2.41 19.92
N GLN A 142 -10.50 2.38 21.09
CA GLN A 142 -9.87 1.87 22.32
C GLN A 142 -9.65 0.35 22.24
N GLU A 143 -10.67 -0.38 21.77
CA GLU A 143 -10.59 -1.83 21.60
C GLU A 143 -9.59 -2.19 20.50
N TYR A 144 -9.57 -1.43 19.41
CA TYR A 144 -8.59 -1.59 18.34
C TYR A 144 -7.15 -1.41 18.85
N GLY A 145 -6.90 -0.44 19.74
CA GLY A 145 -5.57 -0.21 20.32
C GLY A 145 -5.09 -1.33 21.24
N LYS A 146 -6.03 -2.07 21.86
CA LYS A 146 -5.74 -3.25 22.69
C LYS A 146 -5.62 -4.54 21.88
N SER A 147 -6.18 -4.55 20.67
CA SER A 147 -6.17 -5.71 19.78
C SER A 147 -4.79 -5.85 19.14
N GLN A 148 -4.00 -6.84 19.55
CA GLN A 148 -2.70 -7.15 18.94
C GLN A 148 -2.82 -7.81 17.55
N VAL A 149 -4.04 -7.92 17.01
CA VAL A 149 -4.29 -8.57 15.73
C VAL A 149 -3.73 -7.73 14.60
N ARG A 150 -2.57 -8.14 14.11
CA ARG A 150 -2.00 -7.72 12.84
C ARG A 150 -1.86 -8.98 12.00
N LEU A 151 -2.33 -8.94 10.75
CA LEU A 151 -1.68 -9.78 9.74
C LEU A 151 -0.24 -9.30 9.68
N GLU A 152 0.65 -10.02 10.38
CA GLU A 152 2.06 -9.66 10.48
C GLU A 152 2.58 -9.38 9.08
N LEU A 153 3.27 -8.25 8.91
CA LEU A 153 3.77 -7.90 7.59
C LEU A 153 4.89 -8.86 7.24
N CYS A 154 4.76 -9.62 6.16
CA CYS A 154 5.93 -10.14 5.48
C CYS A 154 6.69 -8.89 4.98
N PRO A 155 7.86 -8.57 5.57
CA PRO A 155 8.54 -7.28 5.34
C PRO A 155 9.02 -7.11 3.89
N HIS A 156 8.97 -8.19 3.09
CA HIS A 156 9.55 -8.32 1.76
C HIS A 156 8.67 -7.79 0.60
N SER A 157 7.46 -7.28 0.86
CA SER A 157 6.43 -7.08 -0.18
C SER A 157 6.42 -5.70 -0.88
N HIS A 158 7.09 -4.70 -0.32
CA HIS A 158 7.18 -3.34 -0.91
C HIS A 158 8.46 -3.10 -1.72
N VAL A 159 9.33 -4.10 -1.78
CA VAL A 159 10.74 -3.96 -2.15
C VAL A 159 10.92 -3.85 -3.67
N GLU A 160 9.97 -4.34 -4.48
CA GLU A 160 10.09 -4.39 -5.95
C GLU A 160 10.09 -3.02 -6.65
N VAL A 161 9.45 -1.99 -6.08
CA VAL A 161 9.49 -0.62 -6.64
C VAL A 161 10.73 0.14 -6.19
N ALA A 162 11.09 0.00 -4.90
CA ALA A 162 12.19 0.74 -4.31
C ALA A 162 13.55 0.33 -4.88
N TYR A 163 13.79 -0.96 -5.12
CA TYR A 163 15.13 -1.45 -5.50
C TYR A 163 15.38 -1.58 -7.01
N ARG A 164 14.36 -1.43 -7.86
CA ARG A 164 14.59 -1.20 -9.31
C ARG A 164 15.07 0.22 -9.60
N CYS A 165 14.81 1.15 -8.69
CA CYS A 165 15.40 2.48 -8.72
C CYS A 165 16.75 2.41 -8.00
N ILE A 166 17.85 2.67 -8.72
CA ILE A 166 19.21 2.72 -8.17
C ILE A 166 19.39 3.92 -7.20
N ASN A 167 18.39 4.81 -7.14
CA ASN A 167 18.36 6.00 -6.29
C ASN A 167 17.51 5.77 -5.03
N PRO A 168 17.80 6.49 -3.92
CA PRO A 168 16.98 6.42 -2.71
C PRO A 168 15.51 6.68 -3.02
N ALA A 169 14.64 5.84 -2.47
CA ALA A 169 13.21 6.00 -2.57
C ALA A 169 12.78 7.25 -1.82
N HIS A 170 11.89 8.06 -2.41
CA HIS A 170 11.30 9.22 -1.74
C HIS A 170 9.84 8.93 -1.44
N ALA A 171 9.53 8.78 -0.15
CA ALA A 171 8.18 8.53 0.34
C ALA A 171 7.51 9.82 0.81
N TYR A 172 6.26 10.00 0.38
CA TYR A 172 5.38 11.05 0.87
C TYR A 172 4.37 10.40 1.84
N ILE A 173 4.57 10.58 3.13
CA ILE A 173 3.75 9.92 4.16
C ILE A 173 2.48 10.73 4.44
N VAL A 174 1.34 10.04 4.52
CA VAL A 174 0.01 10.65 4.74
C VAL A 174 -0.58 10.32 6.12
N CYS A 175 0.20 9.63 6.96
CA CYS A 175 -0.09 9.32 8.35
C CYS A 175 1.23 9.25 9.13
N ASP A 176 1.13 9.29 10.46
CA ASP A 176 2.27 9.21 11.38
C ASP A 176 3.38 10.23 11.05
N ASN A 177 4.62 9.95 11.47
CA ASN A 177 5.78 10.81 11.24
C ASN A 177 6.98 10.00 10.72
N ASP A 178 8.03 10.70 10.31
CA ASP A 178 9.23 10.07 9.75
C ASP A 178 9.94 9.20 10.79
N GLU A 179 10.04 9.64 12.04
CA GLU A 179 10.63 8.86 13.14
C GLU A 179 9.96 7.50 13.33
N TYR A 180 8.63 7.47 13.28
CA TYR A 180 7.84 6.25 13.36
C TYR A 180 8.21 5.27 12.25
N PHE A 181 8.25 5.73 10.99
CA PHE A 181 8.53 4.85 9.86
C PHE A 181 9.98 4.38 9.83
N HIS A 182 10.94 5.29 10.05
CA HIS A 182 12.35 4.91 10.16
C HIS A 182 12.56 3.92 11.30
N GLY A 183 12.02 4.22 12.49
CA GLY A 183 12.10 3.32 13.64
C GLY A 183 11.43 1.97 13.41
N HIS A 184 10.28 1.92 12.73
CA HIS A 184 9.63 0.65 12.39
C HIS A 184 10.44 -0.15 11.36
N ILE A 185 10.99 0.51 10.34
CA ILE A 185 11.80 -0.17 9.32
C ILE A 185 13.09 -0.72 9.95
N ASP A 186 13.80 0.11 10.70
CA ASP A 186 15.12 -0.22 11.23
C ASP A 186 15.05 -1.24 12.37
N ASN A 187 14.04 -1.16 13.22
CA ASN A 187 13.95 -2.01 14.41
C ASN A 187 13.12 -3.28 14.20
N GLN A 188 12.28 -3.36 13.16
CA GLN A 188 11.39 -4.51 12.94
C GLN A 188 11.58 -5.13 11.56
N ILE A 189 11.51 -4.34 10.49
CA ILE A 189 11.50 -4.84 9.11
C ILE A 189 12.88 -5.35 8.70
N LEU A 190 13.93 -4.52 8.81
CA LEU A 190 15.29 -4.88 8.40
C LEU A 190 15.83 -6.10 9.18
N PRO A 191 15.69 -6.18 10.52
CA PRO A 191 16.11 -7.36 11.27
C PRO A 191 15.33 -8.62 10.89
N ALA A 192 14.01 -8.51 10.67
CA ALA A 192 13.18 -9.65 10.26
C ALA A 192 13.57 -10.17 8.86
N MET A 193 14.01 -9.28 7.97
CA MET A 193 14.55 -9.62 6.64
C MET A 193 15.97 -10.23 6.70
N GLY A 194 16.61 -10.19 7.87
CA GLY A 194 18.01 -10.58 8.04
C GLY A 194 18.97 -9.65 7.31
N ALA A 195 18.62 -8.36 7.20
CA ALA A 195 19.48 -7.34 6.61
C ALA A 195 20.77 -7.13 7.42
N PRO A 196 21.85 -6.61 6.80
CA PRO A 196 23.06 -6.23 7.52
C PRO A 196 22.77 -5.24 8.66
N PRO A 197 23.43 -5.34 9.82
CA PRO A 197 23.14 -4.51 10.99
C PRO A 197 23.50 -3.03 10.80
N ASP A 198 24.35 -2.71 9.82
CA ASP A 198 24.76 -1.37 9.41
C ASP A 198 23.84 -0.74 8.36
N LEU A 199 22.93 -1.53 7.78
CA LEU A 199 21.91 -1.03 6.87
C LEU A 199 20.81 -0.32 7.67
N THR A 200 20.57 0.94 7.34
CA THR A 200 19.50 1.76 7.92
C THR A 200 18.60 2.32 6.84
N SER A 201 17.32 2.48 7.14
CA SER A 201 16.33 3.04 6.24
C SER A 201 16.72 4.41 5.70
N ARG A 202 17.38 5.25 6.51
CA ARG A 202 17.84 6.59 6.09
C ARG A 202 18.87 6.58 4.97
N GLN A 203 19.56 5.45 4.73
CA GLN A 203 20.50 5.33 3.60
C GLN A 203 19.79 5.18 2.25
N PHE A 204 18.54 4.71 2.23
CA PHE A 204 17.82 4.40 0.99
C PHE A 204 16.39 4.94 0.92
N LEU A 205 15.88 5.56 1.99
CA LEU A 205 14.54 6.11 2.09
C LEU A 205 14.59 7.54 2.61
N GLN A 206 14.19 8.49 1.78
CA GLN A 206 13.85 9.84 2.22
C GLN A 206 12.34 9.94 2.47
N ILE A 207 11.95 10.56 3.56
CA ILE A 207 10.54 10.75 3.92
C ILE A 207 10.20 12.25 3.95
N THR A 208 9.13 12.62 3.24
CA THR A 208 8.49 13.94 3.32
C THR A 208 7.08 13.78 3.89
N ASN A 209 6.70 14.64 4.82
CA ASN A 209 5.34 14.65 5.36
C ASN A 209 4.35 15.28 4.36
N ALA A 210 3.34 14.52 3.98
CA ALA A 210 2.26 14.86 3.06
C ALA A 210 0.88 14.64 3.69
N GLN A 211 0.78 14.64 5.02
CA GLN A 211 -0.46 14.37 5.74
C GLN A 211 -1.48 15.53 5.61
N GLY A 212 -1.01 16.77 5.48
CA GLY A 212 -1.88 17.95 5.40
C GLY A 212 -2.71 18.12 6.67
N THR A 213 -4.04 18.18 6.54
CA THR A 213 -4.99 18.33 7.67
C THR A 213 -5.26 17.04 8.45
N GLY A 214 -4.62 15.94 8.09
CA GLY A 214 -4.75 14.65 8.77
C GLY A 214 -5.03 13.49 7.83
N TYR A 215 -4.97 12.29 8.41
CA TYR A 215 -5.26 11.06 7.69
C TYR A 215 -6.72 11.04 7.19
N ALA A 216 -6.89 10.69 5.91
CA ALA A 216 -8.18 10.63 5.21
C ALA A 216 -9.00 11.95 5.21
N ARG A 217 -8.35 13.10 5.42
CA ARG A 217 -8.94 14.44 5.35
C ARG A 217 -8.21 15.26 4.31
N SER A 218 -8.90 15.77 3.28
CA SER A 218 -8.25 16.53 2.21
C SER A 218 -8.66 18.00 2.23
N THR A 219 -7.73 18.89 1.89
CA THR A 219 -8.03 20.31 1.69
C THR A 219 -8.74 20.54 0.35
N LYS A 220 -9.41 21.69 0.20
CA LYS A 220 -10.01 22.08 -1.08
C LYS A 220 -8.97 22.11 -2.21
N LYS A 221 -7.77 22.65 -1.95
CA LYS A 221 -6.67 22.70 -2.93
C LYS A 221 -6.18 21.30 -3.34
N GLU A 222 -6.04 20.38 -2.38
CA GLU A 222 -5.69 18.98 -2.68
C GLU A 222 -6.75 18.32 -3.57
N LEU A 223 -8.04 18.50 -3.24
CA LEU A 223 -9.15 17.93 -4.03
C LEU A 223 -9.22 18.53 -5.44
N GLU A 224 -9.07 19.84 -5.58
CA GLU A 224 -9.03 20.53 -6.87
C GLU A 224 -7.86 20.04 -7.73
N PHE A 225 -6.68 19.86 -7.13
CA PHE A 225 -5.53 19.29 -7.82
C PHE A 225 -5.80 17.86 -8.29
N ILE A 226 -6.29 16.98 -7.41
CA ILE A 226 -6.58 15.58 -7.73
C ILE A 226 -7.65 15.47 -8.83
N TYR A 227 -8.67 16.32 -8.76
CA TYR A 227 -9.67 16.44 -9.82
C TYR A 227 -9.04 16.87 -11.15
N SER A 228 -8.13 17.85 -11.12
CA SER A 228 -7.44 18.31 -12.32
C SER A 228 -6.51 17.24 -12.93
N VAL A 229 -5.83 16.44 -12.11
CA VAL A 229 -5.03 15.28 -12.55
C VAL A 229 -5.93 14.30 -13.29
N SER A 230 -7.07 13.94 -12.70
CA SER A 230 -8.03 13.01 -13.27
C SER A 230 -8.56 13.52 -14.61
N ARG A 231 -8.97 14.79 -14.69
CA ARG A 231 -9.46 15.40 -15.93
C ARG A 231 -8.42 15.45 -17.04
N LYS A 232 -7.15 15.76 -16.73
CA LYS A 232 -6.11 15.93 -17.76
C LYS A 232 -5.50 14.61 -18.23
N THR A 233 -5.42 13.61 -17.35
CA THR A 233 -4.64 12.39 -17.60
C THR A 233 -5.49 11.14 -17.76
N GLY A 234 -6.77 11.19 -17.38
CA GLY A 234 -7.63 10.00 -17.26
C GLY A 234 -7.26 9.08 -16.09
N VAL A 235 -6.23 9.42 -15.31
CA VAL A 235 -5.79 8.63 -14.16
C VAL A 235 -6.52 9.13 -12.91
N LEU A 236 -7.46 8.32 -12.42
CA LEU A 236 -8.11 8.56 -11.13
C LEU A 236 -7.11 8.34 -9.99
N MET A 237 -6.99 9.32 -9.11
CA MET A 237 -6.16 9.27 -7.90
C MET A 237 -7.04 9.40 -6.67
N ASP A 238 -6.77 8.61 -5.64
CA ASP A 238 -7.54 8.66 -4.41
C ASP A 238 -7.11 9.87 -3.53
N PRO A 239 -8.04 10.50 -2.80
CA PRO A 239 -7.74 11.68 -1.98
C PRO A 239 -7.07 11.37 -0.64
N VAL A 240 -6.89 10.09 -0.30
CA VAL A 240 -6.33 9.66 1.00
C VAL A 240 -4.83 9.41 0.90
N TYR A 241 -4.36 8.81 -0.19
CA TYR A 241 -2.99 8.35 -0.40
C TYR A 241 -2.37 8.96 -1.67
N SER A 242 -2.61 8.36 -2.84
CA SER A 242 -1.79 8.60 -4.04
C SER A 242 -1.95 10.02 -4.56
N GLY A 243 -3.16 10.57 -4.48
CA GLY A 243 -3.43 11.95 -4.89
C GLY A 243 -2.76 12.98 -3.99
N LYS A 244 -2.73 12.75 -2.68
CA LYS A 244 -2.02 13.63 -1.73
C LYS A 244 -0.51 13.58 -1.91
N ALA A 245 0.04 12.38 -2.00
CA ALA A 245 1.47 12.19 -2.27
C ALA A 245 1.90 12.93 -3.55
N LEU A 246 1.11 12.80 -4.63
CA LEU A 246 1.38 13.50 -5.87
C LEU A 246 1.26 15.03 -5.72
N PHE A 247 0.25 15.54 -5.02
CA PHE A 247 0.10 16.98 -4.76
C PHE A 247 1.34 17.56 -4.08
N HIS A 248 1.82 16.90 -3.02
CA HIS A 248 3.00 17.35 -2.28
C HIS A 248 4.29 17.24 -3.08
N LEU A 249 4.47 16.18 -3.88
CA LEU A 249 5.60 16.06 -4.80
C LEU A 249 5.62 17.19 -5.84
N ILE A 250 4.48 17.47 -6.49
CA ILE A 250 4.41 18.56 -7.47
C ILE A 250 4.68 19.90 -6.81
N ARG A 251 4.18 20.13 -5.58
CA ARG A 251 4.47 21.34 -4.83
C ARG A 251 5.98 21.47 -4.54
N GLU A 252 6.60 20.43 -4.03
CA GLU A 252 8.05 20.40 -3.74
C GLU A 252 8.88 20.65 -5.00
N LEU A 253 8.53 20.03 -6.14
CA LEU A 253 9.21 20.27 -7.41
C LEU A 253 9.11 21.73 -7.88
N ASN A 254 8.03 22.44 -7.53
CA ASN A 254 7.88 23.85 -7.86
C ASN A 254 8.63 24.76 -6.89
N GLU A 255 8.64 24.43 -5.59
CA GLU A 255 9.23 25.24 -4.51
C GLU A 255 10.74 25.06 -4.36
N ALA A 256 11.27 23.89 -4.73
CA ALA A 256 12.66 23.48 -4.50
C ALA A 256 13.34 23.00 -5.80
N PRO A 257 13.93 23.91 -6.61
CA PRO A 257 14.51 23.57 -7.91
C PRO A 257 15.61 22.50 -7.85
N GLU A 258 16.34 22.41 -6.75
CA GLU A 258 17.37 21.39 -6.51
C GLU A 258 16.80 19.97 -6.47
N VAL A 259 15.53 19.82 -6.06
CA VAL A 259 14.84 18.54 -6.09
C VAL A 259 14.78 18.06 -7.53
N ARG A 260 14.53 18.95 -8.50
CA ARG A 260 14.42 18.63 -9.93
C ARG A 260 15.69 18.01 -10.53
N ASN A 261 16.83 18.03 -9.85
CA ASN A 261 18.04 17.35 -10.34
C ASN A 261 17.99 15.82 -10.12
N ARG A 262 16.99 15.31 -9.38
CA ARG A 262 16.85 13.89 -9.00
C ARG A 262 16.04 13.04 -9.98
N GLN A 263 15.73 13.58 -11.17
CA GLN A 263 14.90 12.87 -12.15
C GLN A 263 15.66 11.73 -12.85
N PRO A 264 14.93 10.82 -13.54
CA PRO A 264 13.47 10.80 -13.75
C PRO A 264 12.69 10.41 -12.49
N TYR A 265 11.45 10.91 -12.35
CA TYR A 265 10.54 10.50 -11.27
C TYR A 265 9.63 9.36 -11.70
N ALA A 266 9.38 8.41 -10.80
CA ALA A 266 8.33 7.41 -10.97
C ALA A 266 7.41 7.43 -9.75
N VAL A 267 6.14 7.81 -9.94
CA VAL A 267 5.12 7.79 -8.88
C VAL A 267 4.36 6.47 -8.91
N SER A 268 4.26 5.77 -7.78
CA SER A 268 3.45 4.54 -7.71
C SER A 268 1.99 4.88 -7.42
N LYS A 269 1.10 4.44 -8.31
CA LYS A 269 -0.34 4.43 -8.04
C LYS A 269 -0.68 3.10 -7.37
N THR A 270 -0.93 3.18 -6.07
CA THR A 270 -0.90 2.00 -5.19
C THR A 270 -2.25 1.32 -4.96
N ALA A 271 -3.37 1.93 -5.32
CA ALA A 271 -4.69 1.36 -5.07
C ALA A 271 -5.69 1.69 -6.18
N ASN A 272 -6.65 0.79 -6.36
CA ASN A 272 -7.87 1.09 -7.09
C ASN A 272 -8.74 2.10 -6.34
N PHE A 273 -9.52 2.86 -7.11
CA PHE A 273 -10.44 3.88 -6.64
C PHE A 273 -11.42 3.30 -5.62
N ARG A 274 -11.71 4.07 -4.55
CA ARG A 274 -12.81 3.77 -3.62
C ARG A 274 -14.11 4.19 -4.30
N PRO A 275 -15.10 3.30 -4.49
CA PRO A 275 -16.44 3.77 -4.83
C PRO A 275 -16.88 4.75 -3.73
N ALA A 276 -17.20 5.99 -4.11
CA ALA A 276 -17.78 6.96 -3.19
C ALA A 276 -19.24 6.58 -2.91
N HIS A 277 -19.69 6.94 -1.71
CA HIS A 277 -21.08 6.86 -1.26
C HIS A 277 -22.01 7.68 -2.14
#